data_AF-A0A6A6PAM1-F1
#
_entry.id   AF-A0A6A6PAM1-F1
#
_cell.length_a   1.000
_cell.length_b   1.000
_cell.length_c   1.000
_cell.angle_alpha   90.00
_cell.angle_beta   90.00
_cell.angle_gamma   90.00
#
_symmetry.space_group_name_H-M   'P 1'
#
loop_
_entity.id
_entity.type
_entity.pdbx_description
1 polymer ?
#
loop_
_entity_poly.entity_id
_entity_poly.type
_entity_poly.pdbx_seq_one_letter_code
_entity_poly.pdbx_strand_id
1 'polypeptide(L)'
;MVELYMTDLSWEDDAEAQCETLVAEALLVAPDRPEPLQTLASVRISQLRPEEARTALARSMELWKDLAPEDPLVPDYATRISLSRLLMEAGMEDEALEVLERLVLEDDQSVEAWYLGGWCQYLMAQKAAEALQGKGKADENTDEEVAAAAKTRLKQSKDWLENSLKLYALLEYEDDRLKDHAEELVGEIKASLGDAGEEEGSDDGEWEDAEDEEDEEMEGT
;
A
#
# COMPACT_ATOMS: atom_id res chain seq x y z
N MET A 1 19.88 -4.47 13.38
CA MET A 1 18.77 -4.16 14.30
C MET A 1 18.79 -2.66 14.57
N VAL A 2 18.31 -1.87 13.60
CA VAL A 2 18.17 -0.41 13.70
C VAL A 2 16.85 -0.04 14.40
N GLU A 3 15.82 -0.88 14.25
CA GLU A 3 14.51 -0.72 14.90
C GLU A 3 14.60 -0.56 16.42
N LEU A 4 15.48 -1.31 17.11
CA LEU A 4 15.68 -1.18 18.56
C LEU A 4 16.16 0.21 18.99
N TYR A 5 16.96 0.88 18.17
CA TYR A 5 17.43 2.24 18.48
C TYR A 5 16.38 3.30 18.17
N MET A 6 15.52 3.01 17.20
CA MET A 6 14.42 3.89 16.83
C MET A 6 13.24 3.82 17.80
N THR A 7 13.05 2.72 18.53
CA THR A 7 11.95 2.57 19.50
C THR A 7 12.37 2.61 20.97
N ASP A 8 13.46 1.92 21.37
CA ASP A 8 13.80 1.72 22.79
C ASP A 8 14.97 2.58 23.29
N LEU A 9 15.90 2.98 22.43
CA LEU A 9 17.11 3.74 22.80
C LEU A 9 17.15 5.17 22.20
N SER A 10 16.01 5.68 21.75
CA SER A 10 15.88 7.03 21.15
C SER A 10 16.25 8.19 22.09
N TRP A 11 16.55 7.90 23.36
CA TRP A 11 16.97 8.85 24.40
C TRP A 11 18.49 8.94 24.60
N GLU A 12 19.28 8.10 23.92
CA GLU A 12 20.74 8.22 23.94
C GLU A 12 21.21 9.17 22.83
N ASP A 13 22.01 10.18 23.19
CA ASP A 13 22.52 11.22 22.28
C ASP A 13 23.26 10.66 21.03
N ASP A 14 23.70 9.40 21.05
CA ASP A 14 24.44 8.72 19.97
C ASP A 14 23.60 7.70 19.17
N ALA A 15 22.32 7.49 19.49
CA ALA A 15 21.48 6.48 18.83
C ALA A 15 21.36 6.73 17.31
N GLU A 16 21.17 7.99 16.93
CA GLU A 16 21.06 8.40 15.53
C GLU A 16 22.36 8.17 14.75
N ALA A 17 23.51 8.53 15.33
CA ALA A 17 24.83 8.34 14.72
C ALA A 17 25.19 6.85 14.55
N GLN A 18 24.77 6.01 15.49
CA GLN A 18 24.92 4.56 15.38
C GLN A 18 24.07 3.98 14.24
N CYS A 19 22.81 4.41 14.10
CA CYS A 19 21.96 4.02 12.98
C CYS A 19 22.59 4.40 11.63
N GLU A 20 23.14 5.62 11.50
CA GLU A 20 23.80 6.03 10.25
C GLU A 20 25.04 5.18 9.94
N THR A 21 25.86 4.88 10.95
CA THR A 21 27.06 4.05 10.79
C THR A 21 26.69 2.64 10.32
N LEU A 22 25.71 2.01 10.99
CA LEU A 22 25.27 0.65 10.65
C LEU A 22 24.66 0.57 9.25
N VAL A 23 23.87 1.56 8.85
CA VAL A 23 23.30 1.64 7.50
C VAL A 23 24.39 1.83 6.45
N ALA A 24 25.37 2.70 6.71
CA ALA A 24 26.50 2.90 5.80
C ALA A 24 27.33 1.62 5.63
N GLU A 25 27.61 0.90 6.71
CA GLU A 25 28.30 -0.40 6.65
C GLU A 25 27.49 -1.43 5.85
N ALA A 26 26.18 -1.53 6.09
CA ALA A 26 25.31 -2.45 5.36
C ALA A 26 25.31 -2.15 3.85
N LEU A 27 25.26 -0.88 3.46
CA LEU A 27 25.32 -0.45 2.06
C LEU A 27 26.69 -0.70 1.40
N LEU A 28 27.79 -0.67 2.17
CA LEU A 28 29.12 -1.04 1.67
C LEU A 28 29.24 -2.54 1.41
N VAL A 29 28.60 -3.37 2.23
CA VAL A 29 28.64 -4.83 2.12
C VAL A 29 27.68 -5.34 1.04
N ALA A 30 26.50 -4.75 0.95
CA ALA A 30 25.41 -5.22 0.09
C ALA A 30 24.74 -4.05 -0.66
N PRO A 31 25.44 -3.39 -1.61
CA PRO A 31 24.92 -2.21 -2.32
C PRO A 31 23.77 -2.51 -3.29
N ASP A 32 23.64 -3.79 -3.70
CA ASP A 32 22.64 -4.28 -4.66
C ASP A 32 21.50 -5.03 -3.97
N ARG A 33 21.32 -4.82 -2.66
CA ARG A 33 20.22 -5.39 -1.87
C ARG A 33 19.19 -4.32 -1.51
N PRO A 34 17.89 -4.63 -1.59
CA PRO A 34 16.83 -3.66 -1.28
C PRO A 34 16.73 -3.31 0.21
N GLU A 35 17.03 -4.25 1.12
CA GLU A 35 16.78 -4.10 2.57
C GLU A 35 17.65 -3.03 3.26
N PRO A 36 18.96 -2.91 2.95
CA PRO A 36 19.77 -1.80 3.46
C PRO A 36 19.25 -0.42 3.03
N LEU A 37 18.69 -0.32 1.81
CA LEU A 37 18.10 0.92 1.29
C LEU A 37 16.76 1.25 1.99
N GLN A 38 15.95 0.24 2.31
CA GLN A 38 14.72 0.43 3.09
C GLN A 38 15.03 0.86 4.53
N THR A 39 16.07 0.28 5.12
CA THR A 39 16.56 0.69 6.45
C THR A 39 17.07 2.15 6.41
N LEU A 40 17.82 2.52 5.37
CA LEU A 40 18.23 3.92 5.17
C LEU A 40 17.01 4.85 5.08
N ALA A 41 15.98 4.47 4.33
CA ALA A 41 14.77 5.26 4.20
C ALA A 41 14.07 5.48 5.55
N SER A 42 13.92 4.42 6.35
CA SER A 42 13.33 4.46 7.69
C SER A 42 14.10 5.43 8.63
N VAL A 43 15.44 5.39 8.60
CA VAL A 43 16.28 6.36 9.32
C VAL A 43 16.04 7.78 8.81
N ARG A 44 15.98 8.00 7.48
CA ARG A 44 15.76 9.33 6.90
C ARG A 44 14.38 9.90 7.21
N ILE A 45 13.34 9.08 7.28
CA ILE A 45 12.00 9.48 7.74
C ILE A 45 12.08 9.97 9.19
N SER A 46 12.73 9.21 10.07
CA SER A 46 12.90 9.57 11.49
C SER A 46 13.67 10.88 11.68
N GLN A 47 14.59 11.20 10.77
CA GLN A 47 15.37 12.44 10.74
C GLN A 47 14.62 13.63 10.10
N LEU A 48 13.35 13.45 9.71
CA LEU A 48 12.57 14.46 8.96
C LEU A 48 13.23 14.85 7.64
N ARG A 49 13.85 13.89 6.94
CA ARG A 49 14.50 14.05 5.62
C ARG A 49 13.75 13.26 4.54
N PRO A 50 12.50 13.64 4.20
CA PRO A 50 11.63 12.83 3.33
C PRO A 50 12.17 12.66 1.90
N GLU A 51 12.82 13.66 1.32
CA GLU A 51 13.38 13.56 -0.04
C GLU A 51 14.50 12.50 -0.15
N GLU A 52 15.30 12.36 0.89
CA GLU A 52 16.34 11.33 0.95
C GLU A 52 15.76 9.95 1.19
N ALA A 53 14.70 9.85 2.00
CA ALA A 53 13.95 8.61 2.16
C ALA A 53 13.35 8.15 0.83
N ARG A 54 12.70 9.04 0.09
CA ARG A 54 12.15 8.77 -1.25
C ARG A 54 13.21 8.29 -2.22
N THR A 55 14.37 8.94 -2.24
CA THR A 55 15.50 8.53 -3.09
C THR A 55 15.98 7.12 -2.74
N ALA A 56 16.06 6.78 -1.46
CA ALA A 56 16.47 5.45 -1.01
C ALA A 56 15.42 4.38 -1.34
N LEU A 57 14.13 4.67 -1.15
CA LEU A 57 13.01 3.78 -1.47
C LEU A 57 12.91 3.52 -2.98
N ALA A 58 13.00 4.56 -3.81
CA ALA A 58 12.99 4.42 -5.27
C ALA A 58 14.13 3.51 -5.75
N ARG A 59 15.35 3.72 -5.23
CA ARG A 59 16.49 2.85 -5.54
C ARG A 59 16.28 1.41 -5.04
N SER A 60 15.64 1.23 -3.88
CA SER A 60 15.32 -0.11 -3.37
C SER A 60 14.37 -0.83 -4.33
N MET A 61 13.32 -0.17 -4.79
CA MET A 61 12.34 -0.70 -5.74
C MET A 61 12.96 -1.06 -7.09
N GLU A 62 13.83 -0.22 -7.64
CA GLU A 62 14.52 -0.46 -8.92
C GLU A 62 15.30 -1.79 -8.97
N LEU A 63 15.70 -2.33 -7.82
CA LEU A 63 16.44 -3.59 -7.75
C LEU A 63 15.57 -4.82 -8.00
N TRP A 64 14.25 -4.74 -7.82
CA TRP A 64 13.40 -5.93 -7.79
C TRP A 64 12.00 -5.80 -8.40
N LYS A 65 11.48 -4.58 -8.60
CA LYS A 65 10.07 -4.38 -9.04
C LYS A 65 9.73 -5.07 -10.37
N ASP A 66 10.68 -5.07 -11.31
CA ASP A 66 10.53 -5.65 -12.65
C ASP A 66 10.98 -7.13 -12.71
N LEU A 67 11.32 -7.73 -11.56
CA LEU A 67 11.74 -9.14 -11.46
C LEU A 67 10.56 -10.06 -11.17
N ALA A 68 10.68 -11.30 -11.67
CA ALA A 68 9.71 -12.36 -11.41
C ALA A 68 9.61 -12.68 -9.90
N PRO A 69 8.44 -13.13 -9.39
CA PRO A 69 8.24 -13.46 -7.98
C PRO A 69 9.27 -14.40 -7.35
N GLU A 70 9.83 -15.32 -8.13
CA GLU A 70 10.80 -16.30 -7.66
C GLU A 70 12.25 -15.80 -7.63
N ASP A 71 12.50 -14.56 -8.07
CA ASP A 71 13.84 -14.01 -8.11
C ASP A 71 14.38 -13.77 -6.68
N PRO A 72 15.60 -14.22 -6.34
CA PRO A 72 16.18 -14.05 -5.01
C PRO A 72 16.38 -12.61 -4.53
N LEU A 73 16.29 -11.61 -5.42
CA LEU A 73 16.33 -10.19 -5.08
C LEU A 73 14.97 -9.63 -4.67
N VAL A 74 13.87 -10.31 -4.99
CA VAL A 74 12.54 -9.92 -4.52
C VAL A 74 12.48 -10.12 -3.01
N PRO A 75 12.18 -9.07 -2.21
CA PRO A 75 12.08 -9.22 -0.78
C PRO A 75 10.93 -10.16 -0.40
N ASP A 76 11.06 -10.83 0.74
CA ASP A 76 9.98 -11.67 1.25
C ASP A 76 8.70 -10.87 1.54
N TYR A 77 7.60 -11.59 1.73
CA TYR A 77 6.27 -11.02 1.91
C TYR A 77 6.22 -9.99 3.06
N ALA A 78 6.77 -10.36 4.22
CA ALA A 78 6.77 -9.49 5.41
C ALA A 78 7.60 -8.21 5.19
N THR A 79 8.73 -8.31 4.48
CA THR A 79 9.56 -7.17 4.12
C THR A 79 8.82 -6.23 3.17
N ARG A 80 8.08 -6.77 2.20
CA ARG A 80 7.26 -5.96 1.29
C ARG A 80 6.08 -5.29 1.98
N ILE A 81 5.45 -5.92 2.97
CA ILE A 81 4.44 -5.26 3.83
C ILE A 81 5.03 -4.04 4.54
N SER A 82 6.20 -4.21 5.17
CA SER A 82 6.92 -3.11 5.84
C SER A 82 7.34 -2.01 4.85
N LEU A 83 7.78 -2.38 3.65
CA LEU A 83 8.10 -1.44 2.58
C LEU A 83 6.87 -0.61 2.16
N SER A 84 5.70 -1.22 1.99
CA SER A 84 4.48 -0.50 1.62
C SER A 84 4.13 0.58 2.66
N ARG A 85 4.28 0.27 3.96
CA ARG A 85 4.10 1.26 5.04
C ARG A 85 5.10 2.42 4.92
N LEU A 86 6.39 2.13 4.65
CA LEU A 86 7.41 3.16 4.44
C LEU A 86 7.15 4.03 3.20
N LEU A 87 6.68 3.43 2.10
CA LEU A 87 6.30 4.15 0.89
C LEU A 87 5.12 5.10 1.15
N MET A 88 4.08 4.62 1.85
CA MET A 88 2.94 5.45 2.25
C MET A 88 3.38 6.61 3.18
N GLU A 89 4.22 6.35 4.18
CA GLU A 89 4.75 7.38 5.07
C GLU A 89 5.61 8.42 4.34
N ALA A 90 6.37 7.97 3.33
CA ALA A 90 7.13 8.86 2.45
C ALA A 90 6.26 9.60 1.43
N GLY A 91 4.95 9.32 1.34
CA GLY A 91 4.04 9.90 0.35
C GLY A 91 4.30 9.44 -1.08
N MET A 92 4.71 8.17 -1.23
CA MET A 92 4.92 7.43 -2.48
C MET A 92 3.79 6.39 -2.64
N GLU A 93 2.54 6.86 -2.65
CA GLU A 93 1.37 5.96 -2.65
C GLU A 93 1.21 5.16 -3.95
N ASP A 94 1.61 5.71 -5.11
CA ASP A 94 1.56 4.97 -6.38
C ASP A 94 2.46 3.73 -6.31
N GLU A 95 3.70 3.89 -5.83
CA GLU A 95 4.64 2.78 -5.64
C GLU A 95 4.18 1.83 -4.52
N ALA A 96 3.60 2.35 -3.43
CA ALA A 96 3.05 1.51 -2.36
C ALA A 96 1.93 0.60 -2.90
N LEU A 97 1.04 1.16 -3.73
CA LEU A 97 -0.07 0.41 -4.31
C LEU A 97 0.43 -0.70 -5.25
N GLU A 98 1.45 -0.43 -6.08
CA GLU A 98 2.08 -1.44 -6.94
C GLU A 98 2.60 -2.65 -6.13
N VAL A 99 3.25 -2.38 -4.99
CA VAL A 99 3.72 -3.45 -4.08
C VAL A 99 2.54 -4.21 -3.47
N LEU A 100 1.49 -3.51 -3.03
CA LEU A 100 0.32 -4.10 -2.37
C LEU A 100 -0.52 -4.96 -3.32
N GLU A 101 -0.70 -4.52 -4.56
CA GLU A 101 -1.36 -5.32 -5.61
C GLU A 101 -0.62 -6.62 -5.85
N ARG A 102 0.72 -6.57 -5.94
CA ARG A 102 1.54 -7.78 -6.07
C ARG A 102 1.44 -8.70 -4.85
N LEU A 103 1.38 -8.15 -3.63
CA LEU A 103 1.21 -8.94 -2.42
C LEU A 103 -0.14 -9.66 -2.40
N VAL A 104 -1.22 -8.96 -2.74
CA VAL A 104 -2.56 -9.55 -2.82
C VAL A 104 -2.67 -10.63 -3.89
N LEU A 105 -1.96 -10.50 -5.01
CA LEU A 105 -1.89 -11.55 -6.03
C LEU A 105 -1.13 -12.80 -5.54
N GLU A 106 -0.20 -12.65 -4.60
CA GLU A 106 0.56 -13.76 -4.02
C GLU A 106 -0.17 -14.43 -2.85
N ASP A 107 -0.92 -13.65 -2.05
CA ASP A 107 -1.74 -14.11 -0.94
C ASP A 107 -3.00 -13.22 -0.80
N ASP A 108 -4.12 -13.71 -1.35
CA ASP A 108 -5.41 -13.05 -1.33
C ASP A 108 -6.11 -13.13 0.04
N GLN A 109 -5.56 -13.88 1.00
CA GLN A 109 -6.08 -14.02 2.36
C GLN A 109 -5.42 -13.05 3.36
N SER A 110 -4.46 -12.24 2.90
CA SER A 110 -3.73 -11.31 3.75
C SER A 110 -4.58 -10.10 4.17
N VAL A 111 -5.14 -10.15 5.39
CA VAL A 111 -5.93 -9.05 5.99
C VAL A 111 -5.18 -7.71 5.93
N GLU A 112 -3.89 -7.74 6.25
CA GLU A 112 -3.03 -6.55 6.32
C GLU A 112 -2.76 -5.95 4.94
N ALA A 113 -2.50 -6.77 3.90
CA ALA A 113 -2.26 -6.27 2.55
C ALA A 113 -3.50 -5.57 1.97
N TRP A 114 -4.68 -6.18 2.15
CA TRP A 114 -5.95 -5.59 1.73
C TRP A 114 -6.24 -4.28 2.45
N TYR A 115 -6.03 -4.25 3.77
CA TYR A 115 -6.20 -3.03 4.56
C TYR A 115 -5.25 -1.90 4.09
N LEU A 116 -3.96 -2.20 3.95
CA LEU A 116 -2.97 -1.22 3.52
C LEU A 116 -3.26 -0.69 2.11
N GLY A 117 -3.68 -1.55 1.17
CA GLY A 117 -4.03 -1.12 -0.18
C GLY A 117 -5.28 -0.25 -0.22
N GLY A 118 -6.30 -0.62 0.56
CA GLY A 118 -7.49 0.21 0.73
C GLY A 118 -7.16 1.58 1.33
N TRP A 119 -6.34 1.62 2.39
CA TRP A 119 -5.90 2.88 3.01
C TRP A 119 -5.01 3.72 2.08
N CYS A 120 -4.13 3.10 1.31
CA CYS A 120 -3.28 3.77 0.33
C CYS A 120 -4.13 4.50 -0.72
N GLN A 121 -5.13 3.83 -1.28
CA GLN A 121 -6.04 4.46 -2.25
C GLN A 121 -6.88 5.59 -1.65
N TYR A 122 -7.29 5.45 -0.38
CA TYR A 122 -7.97 6.51 0.36
C TYR A 122 -7.10 7.78 0.46
N LEU A 123 -5.83 7.63 0.85
CA LEU A 123 -4.88 8.74 0.95
C LEU A 123 -4.68 9.43 -0.42
N MET A 124 -4.56 8.66 -1.50
CA MET A 124 -4.46 9.22 -2.86
C MET A 124 -5.70 10.04 -3.24
N ALA A 125 -6.89 9.57 -2.90
CA ALA A 125 -8.13 10.29 -3.16
C ALA A 125 -8.23 11.59 -2.33
N GLN A 126 -7.82 11.56 -1.06
CA GLN A 126 -7.75 12.75 -0.22
C GLN A 126 -6.79 13.80 -0.81
N LYS A 127 -5.57 13.40 -1.19
CA LYS A 127 -4.59 14.30 -1.83
C LYS A 127 -5.14 14.92 -3.13
N ALA A 128 -5.85 14.13 -3.93
CA ALA A 128 -6.50 14.64 -5.15
C ALA A 128 -7.58 15.69 -4.82
N ALA A 129 -8.39 15.46 -3.77
CA ALA A 129 -9.40 16.40 -3.32
C ALA A 129 -8.78 17.71 -2.76
N GLU A 130 -7.71 17.62 -1.98
CA GLU A 130 -6.97 18.78 -1.48
C GLU A 130 -6.34 19.59 -2.61
N ALA A 131 -5.76 18.90 -3.61
CA ALA A 131 -5.18 19.55 -4.78
C ALA A 131 -6.24 20.31 -5.60
N LEU A 132 -7.48 19.83 -5.65
CA LEU A 132 -8.60 20.53 -6.28
C LEU A 132 -9.01 21.79 -5.50
N GLN A 133 -9.02 21.73 -4.16
CA GLN A 133 -9.38 22.88 -3.31
C GLN A 133 -8.30 23.98 -3.33
N GLY A 134 -7.03 23.61 -3.48
CA GLY A 134 -5.89 24.53 -3.51
C GLY A 134 -5.67 25.26 -4.84
N LYS A 135 -6.30 24.80 -5.93
CA LYS A 135 -6.21 25.43 -7.26
C LYS A 135 -7.20 26.59 -7.37
N GLY A 136 -6.71 27.82 -7.54
CA GLY A 136 -7.55 28.93 -8.00
C GLY A 136 -7.97 28.71 -9.45
N LYS A 137 -9.22 29.12 -9.83
CA LYS A 137 -9.86 29.00 -11.16
C LYS A 137 -8.99 28.32 -12.23
N ALA A 138 -8.88 26.99 -12.14
CA ALA A 138 -8.26 26.16 -13.16
C ALA A 138 -9.29 25.82 -14.26
N ASP A 139 -8.82 25.11 -15.29
CA ASP A 139 -9.64 24.65 -16.42
C ASP A 139 -10.70 23.63 -15.93
N GLU A 140 -11.99 23.99 -16.05
CA GLU A 140 -13.13 23.25 -15.48
C GLU A 140 -13.13 21.77 -15.92
N ASN A 141 -12.69 21.48 -17.15
CA ASN A 141 -12.60 20.10 -17.65
C ASN A 141 -11.56 19.25 -16.92
N THR A 142 -10.42 19.82 -16.53
CA THR A 142 -9.36 19.06 -15.86
C THR A 142 -9.75 18.75 -14.41
N ASP A 143 -10.49 19.66 -13.77
CA ASP A 143 -10.95 19.47 -12.39
C ASP A 143 -12.05 18.40 -12.29
N GLU A 144 -12.93 18.31 -13.30
CA GLU A 144 -13.92 17.23 -13.39
C GLU A 144 -13.28 15.84 -13.56
N GLU A 145 -12.26 15.70 -14.41
CA GLU A 145 -11.53 14.45 -14.61
C GLU A 145 -10.82 13.99 -13.34
N VAL A 146 -10.15 14.91 -12.63
CA VAL A 146 -9.48 14.60 -11.35
C VAL A 146 -10.49 14.23 -10.27
N ALA A 147 -11.63 14.91 -10.20
CA ALA A 147 -12.69 14.58 -9.25
C ALA A 147 -13.32 13.21 -9.54
N ALA A 148 -13.51 12.85 -10.82
CA ALA A 148 -13.99 11.54 -11.22
C ALA A 148 -12.99 10.44 -10.84
N ALA A 149 -11.70 10.64 -11.13
CA ALA A 149 -10.64 9.69 -10.75
C ALA A 149 -10.53 9.52 -9.23
N ALA A 150 -10.68 10.59 -8.45
CA ALA A 150 -10.71 10.52 -6.98
C ALA A 150 -11.89 9.70 -6.47
N LYS A 151 -13.08 9.87 -7.05
CA LYS A 151 -14.26 9.05 -6.71
C LYS A 151 -14.06 7.58 -7.05
N THR A 152 -13.43 7.26 -8.19
CA THR A 152 -13.09 5.87 -8.54
C THR A 152 -12.16 5.26 -7.51
N ARG A 153 -11.10 5.97 -7.11
CA ARG A 153 -10.19 5.51 -6.04
C ARG A 153 -10.89 5.30 -4.71
N LEU A 154 -11.86 6.15 -4.34
CA LEU A 154 -12.65 5.94 -3.12
C LEU A 154 -13.49 4.66 -3.19
N LYS A 155 -14.08 4.34 -4.35
CA LYS A 155 -14.82 3.08 -4.53
C LYS A 155 -13.90 1.87 -4.38
N GLN A 156 -12.77 1.88 -5.10
CA GLN A 156 -11.79 0.80 -5.01
C GLN A 156 -11.22 0.66 -3.58
N SER A 157 -10.95 1.77 -2.90
CA SER A 157 -10.57 1.79 -1.49
C SER A 157 -11.62 1.13 -0.60
N LYS A 158 -12.92 1.45 -0.77
CA LYS A 158 -14.01 0.78 -0.06
C LYS A 158 -14.00 -0.72 -0.30
N ASP A 159 -13.89 -1.17 -1.56
CA ASP A 159 -13.92 -2.59 -1.91
C ASP A 159 -12.77 -3.37 -1.23
N TRP A 160 -11.56 -2.80 -1.23
CA TRP A 160 -10.39 -3.38 -0.57
C TRP A 160 -10.55 -3.45 0.96
N LEU A 161 -11.05 -2.37 1.58
CA LEU A 161 -11.28 -2.34 3.03
C LEU A 161 -12.41 -3.28 3.46
N GLU A 162 -13.49 -3.36 2.68
CA GLU A 162 -14.57 -4.31 2.94
C GLU A 162 -14.08 -5.76 2.80
N ASN A 163 -13.21 -6.06 1.84
CA ASN A 163 -12.58 -7.37 1.74
C ASN A 163 -11.65 -7.67 2.93
N SER A 164 -10.85 -6.70 3.37
CA SER A 164 -10.03 -6.83 4.59
C SER A 164 -10.89 -7.17 5.81
N LEU A 165 -12.03 -6.48 6.00
CA LEU A 165 -12.96 -6.75 7.11
C LEU A 165 -13.63 -8.12 7.01
N LYS A 166 -13.96 -8.59 5.79
CA LYS A 166 -14.47 -9.95 5.56
C LYS A 166 -13.43 -11.00 5.98
N LEU A 167 -12.18 -10.85 5.54
CA LEU A 167 -11.08 -11.73 5.89
C LEU A 167 -10.75 -11.69 7.38
N TYR A 168 -10.80 -10.51 8.00
CA TYR A 168 -10.61 -10.32 9.44
C TYR A 168 -11.56 -11.24 10.23
N ALA A 169 -12.85 -11.22 9.87
CA ALA A 169 -13.86 -12.05 10.52
C ALA A 169 -13.70 -13.54 10.20
N LEU A 170 -13.38 -13.88 8.94
CA LEU A 170 -13.21 -15.26 8.49
C LEU A 170 -12.02 -15.97 9.16
N LEU A 171 -10.91 -15.26 9.30
CA LEU A 171 -9.65 -15.79 9.83
C LEU A 171 -9.49 -15.59 11.33
N GLU A 172 -10.50 -15.02 12.00
CA GLU A 172 -10.45 -14.65 13.42
C GLU A 172 -9.20 -13.81 13.76
N TYR A 173 -8.91 -12.82 12.93
CA TYR A 173 -7.72 -11.96 13.07
C TYR A 173 -7.81 -11.12 14.36
N GLU A 174 -6.67 -10.86 15.02
CA GLU A 174 -6.62 -10.31 16.38
C GLU A 174 -6.11 -8.85 16.47
N ASP A 175 -6.05 -8.12 15.36
CA ASP A 175 -5.67 -6.70 15.35
C ASP A 175 -6.90 -5.77 15.38
N ASP A 176 -7.43 -5.53 16.59
CA ASP A 176 -8.57 -4.65 16.80
C ASP A 176 -8.32 -3.22 16.28
N ARG A 177 -7.06 -2.74 16.32
CA ARG A 177 -6.74 -1.36 15.88
C ARG A 177 -6.85 -1.23 14.36
N LEU A 178 -6.39 -2.25 13.64
CA LEU A 178 -6.54 -2.32 12.19
C LEU A 178 -8.02 -2.36 11.82
N LYS A 179 -8.80 -3.21 12.50
CA LYS A 179 -10.23 -3.34 12.28
C LYS A 179 -10.97 -2.02 12.50
N ASP A 180 -10.77 -1.39 13.66
CA ASP A 180 -11.46 -0.14 14.02
C ASP A 180 -11.21 0.95 12.98
N HIS A 181 -9.96 1.08 12.52
CA HIS A 181 -9.61 2.05 11.50
C HIS A 181 -10.17 1.70 10.11
N ALA A 182 -10.18 0.42 9.72
CA ALA A 182 -10.81 -0.01 8.48
C ALA A 182 -12.32 0.29 8.47
N GLU A 183 -13.02 0.05 9.59
CA GLU A 183 -14.44 0.40 9.75
C GLU A 183 -14.67 1.92 9.68
N GLU A 184 -13.81 2.72 10.32
CA GLU A 184 -13.84 4.19 10.25
C GLU A 184 -13.70 4.68 8.81
N LEU A 185 -12.67 4.21 8.09
CA LEU A 185 -12.42 4.59 6.70
C LEU A 185 -13.59 4.21 5.78
N VAL A 186 -14.15 3.01 5.91
CA VAL A 186 -15.34 2.59 5.14
C VAL A 186 -16.53 3.52 5.44
N GLY A 187 -16.73 3.90 6.70
CA GLY A 187 -17.76 4.86 7.10
C GLY A 187 -17.56 6.24 6.46
N GLU A 188 -16.34 6.77 6.49
CA GLU A 188 -16.00 8.05 5.86
C GLU A 188 -16.21 8.01 4.34
N ILE A 189 -15.78 6.93 3.69
CA ILE A 189 -15.94 6.75 2.24
C ILE A 189 -17.43 6.69 1.87
N LYS A 190 -18.25 5.89 2.59
CA LYS A 190 -19.69 5.81 2.35
C LYS A 190 -20.39 7.16 2.51
N ALA A 191 -20.02 7.91 3.55
CA ALA A 191 -20.52 9.28 3.75
C ALA A 191 -20.12 10.21 2.59
N SER A 192 -18.88 10.11 2.11
CA SER A 192 -18.36 10.95 1.01
C SER A 192 -19.00 10.63 -0.35
N LEU A 193 -19.34 9.36 -0.60
CA LEU A 193 -19.97 8.92 -1.84
C LEU A 193 -21.49 9.13 -1.85
N GLY A 194 -22.09 9.50 -0.71
CA GLY A 194 -23.53 9.64 -0.56
C GLY A 194 -24.27 8.30 -0.42
N ASP A 195 -23.54 7.22 -0.10
CA ASP A 195 -24.04 5.85 0.10
C ASP A 195 -24.66 5.67 1.51
N ALA A 196 -24.70 6.74 2.31
CA ALA A 196 -25.35 6.77 3.61
C ALA A 196 -26.89 6.80 3.46
N GLY A 197 -27.48 5.76 2.88
CA GLY A 197 -28.94 5.71 2.71
C GLY A 197 -29.57 4.60 1.88
N GLU A 198 -28.84 3.63 1.34
CA GLU A 198 -29.45 2.46 0.67
C GLU A 198 -28.86 1.16 1.23
N GLU A 199 -29.35 0.76 2.42
CA GLU A 199 -29.49 -0.68 2.67
C GLU A 199 -30.48 -1.22 1.63
N GLU A 200 -29.97 -1.91 0.61
CA GLU A 200 -30.49 -3.18 0.07
C GLU A 200 -29.90 -3.44 -1.33
N GLY A 201 -29.04 -4.46 -1.41
CA GLY A 201 -28.52 -4.95 -2.68
C GLY A 201 -27.10 -5.47 -2.54
N SER A 202 -26.98 -6.66 -1.96
CA SER A 202 -25.79 -7.50 -2.11
C SER A 202 -25.58 -7.77 -3.59
N ASP A 203 -24.86 -6.89 -4.28
CA ASP A 203 -24.15 -7.26 -5.51
C ASP A 203 -22.89 -7.99 -5.02
N ASP A 204 -23.13 -9.24 -4.65
CA ASP A 204 -22.06 -10.23 -4.49
C ASP A 204 -21.41 -10.29 -5.87
N GLY A 205 -20.28 -9.59 -6.01
CA GLY A 205 -19.35 -9.79 -7.10
C GLY A 205 -18.79 -11.20 -6.95
N GLU A 206 -19.63 -12.17 -7.30
CA GLU A 206 -19.31 -13.54 -7.57
C GLU A 206 -18.23 -13.48 -8.65
N TRP A 207 -16.99 -13.62 -8.20
CA TRP A 207 -15.87 -13.90 -9.07
C TRP A 207 -16.25 -15.21 -9.77
N GLU A 208 -16.74 -15.11 -11.01
CA GLU A 208 -16.93 -16.26 -11.86
C GLU A 208 -15.56 -16.91 -12.03
N ASP A 209 -15.33 -17.95 -11.23
CA ASP A 209 -14.29 -18.95 -11.43
C ASP A 209 -14.47 -19.47 -12.86
N ALA A 210 -13.66 -18.93 -13.77
CA ALA A 210 -13.56 -19.44 -15.11
C ALA A 210 -12.65 -20.68 -15.09
N GLU A 211 -13.16 -21.78 -14.55
CA GLU A 211 -12.61 -23.11 -14.77
C GLU A 211 -13.65 -24.06 -15.38
N ASP A 212 -13.39 -24.34 -16.66
CA ASP A 212 -13.61 -25.59 -17.39
C ASP A 212 -15.03 -26.11 -17.70
N GLU A 213 -15.38 -26.07 -18.99
CA GLU A 213 -15.98 -27.24 -19.65
C GLU A 213 -15.31 -27.53 -21.00
N GLU A 214 -14.77 -28.75 -21.08
CA GLU A 214 -14.25 -29.44 -22.25
C GLU A 214 -15.33 -29.75 -23.30
N ASP A 215 -14.87 -29.94 -24.54
CA ASP A 215 -15.45 -30.73 -25.65
C ASP A 215 -16.75 -30.26 -26.34
N GLU A 216 -16.61 -29.86 -27.61
CA GLU A 216 -17.36 -30.52 -28.70
C GLU A 216 -16.52 -30.55 -30.01
N GLU A 217 -16.18 -31.77 -30.44
CA GLU A 217 -15.86 -32.11 -31.83
C GLU A 217 -16.97 -31.61 -32.77
N MET A 218 -16.61 -30.97 -33.89
CA MET A 218 -17.33 -31.15 -35.15
C MET A 218 -16.43 -31.02 -36.37
N GLU A 219 -16.55 -32.03 -37.24
CA GLU A 219 -15.92 -32.23 -38.53
C GLU A 219 -16.04 -31.04 -39.51
N GLY A 220 -15.03 -30.88 -40.37
CA GLY A 220 -15.25 -30.39 -41.74
C GLY A 220 -14.18 -29.48 -42.34
N THR A 221 -13.11 -30.05 -42.90
CA THR A 221 -12.73 -29.95 -44.34
C THR A 221 -11.47 -30.75 -44.64
#